data_AF-A0A0K8W0X1-F1
#
_entry.id   AF-A0A0K8W0X1-F1
#
_cell.length_a   1.000
_cell.length_b   1.000
_cell.length_c   1.000
_cell.angle_alpha   90.00
_cell.angle_beta   90.00
_cell.angle_gamma   90.00
#
_symmetry.space_group_name_H-M   'P 1'
#
loop_
_entity.id
_entity.type
_entity.pdbx_description
1 polymer ?
#
loop_
_entity_poly.entity_id
_entity_poly.type
_entity_poly.pdbx_seq_one_letter_code
_entity_poly.pdbx_strand_id
1 'polypeptide(L)'
;MCGFCPELNLINERNTMWTRHAIIIFALFSVGSCFPDGRIVNGTATVIAKYPFMVSLRLAKGAHTCGASIIAPRWILTAAHCVYKRKAKDLSIQFAATIISRYNGNFAPVERIIVHENYTPGGSYANDIALVKLYDGLVYDYVQVASVALPDPYFEVPQTETGAAGVLLGWGLNASGGVNTPTLEDAHLKVYSDLVCGTRLGGQTTANQLCAGVDEGGKGQCTGDSGGPLLYKGSIQLGIVSWSVKPCGVKYYPGVYTKVSHYIGWIRNHTDAVV
;
A
#
# COMPACT_ATOMS: atom_id res chain seq x y z
N MET A 1 -29.87 -31.95 18.37
CA MET A 1 -30.37 -33.34 18.47
C MET A 1 -31.70 -33.40 17.77
N CYS A 2 -31.82 -34.34 16.82
CA CYS A 2 -33.03 -34.91 16.21
C CYS A 2 -34.09 -33.90 15.71
N GLY A 3 -34.31 -33.74 14.40
CA GLY A 3 -34.65 -34.82 13.47
C GLY A 3 -36.17 -35.00 13.46
N PHE A 4 -36.78 -34.91 12.28
CA PHE A 4 -37.75 -35.87 11.74
C PHE A 4 -38.56 -35.24 10.60
N CYS A 5 -38.38 -35.82 9.42
CA CYS A 5 -39.30 -35.76 8.29
C CYS A 5 -40.53 -36.63 8.60
N PRO A 6 -41.66 -36.40 7.92
CA PRO A 6 -42.34 -37.54 7.34
C PRO A 6 -42.60 -37.34 5.84
N GLU A 7 -42.16 -38.32 5.06
CA GLU A 7 -42.76 -38.66 3.77
C GLU A 7 -44.12 -39.31 4.01
N LEU A 8 -45.10 -39.07 3.12
CA LEU A 8 -46.14 -40.06 2.80
C LEU A 8 -46.80 -39.75 1.45
N ASN A 9 -46.53 -40.66 0.51
CA ASN A 9 -47.42 -41.29 -0.46
C ASN A 9 -48.23 -40.46 -1.48
N LEU A 10 -47.72 -40.56 -2.70
CA LEU A 10 -48.39 -40.88 -3.96
C LEU A 10 -49.89 -41.25 -3.88
N ILE A 11 -50.72 -40.46 -4.56
CA ILE A 11 -51.98 -40.90 -5.16
C ILE A 11 -51.93 -40.54 -6.65
N ASN A 12 -52.14 -41.56 -7.47
CA ASN A 12 -52.22 -41.51 -8.93
C ASN A 12 -53.70 -41.45 -9.31
N GLU A 13 -54.19 -40.33 -9.86
CA GLU A 13 -55.43 -40.32 -10.61
C GLU A 13 -55.30 -39.52 -11.91
N ARG A 14 -55.88 -40.14 -12.95
CA ARG A 14 -55.85 -39.73 -14.35
C ARG A 14 -56.90 -38.68 -14.66
N ASN A 15 -56.54 -37.83 -15.61
CA ASN A 15 -57.38 -37.11 -16.57
C ASN A 15 -58.34 -36.04 -16.03
N THR A 16 -57.99 -34.78 -16.31
CA THR A 16 -58.90 -33.83 -16.98
C THR A 16 -58.10 -32.61 -17.47
N MET A 17 -58.20 -32.32 -18.76
CA MET A 17 -57.65 -31.11 -19.40
C MET A 17 -58.24 -29.86 -18.75
N TRP A 18 -57.41 -29.06 -18.10
CA TRP A 18 -57.69 -27.64 -17.85
C TRP A 18 -56.40 -26.85 -18.03
N THR A 19 -56.42 -25.99 -19.04
CA THR A 19 -55.43 -24.98 -19.39
C THR A 19 -55.02 -24.16 -18.17
N ARG A 20 -53.76 -24.30 -17.71
CA ARG A 20 -53.18 -23.42 -16.70
C ARG A 20 -51.88 -22.83 -17.25
N HIS A 21 -51.92 -21.53 -17.46
CA HIS A 21 -50.79 -20.70 -17.87
C HIS A 21 -49.70 -20.81 -16.79
N ALA A 22 -48.54 -21.36 -17.16
CA ALA A 22 -47.36 -21.35 -16.31
C ALA A 22 -46.77 -19.93 -16.32
N ILE A 23 -47.06 -19.16 -15.28
CA ILE A 23 -46.35 -17.90 -15.01
C ILE A 23 -44.98 -18.29 -14.44
N ILE A 24 -43.96 -18.29 -15.31
CA ILE A 24 -42.57 -18.44 -14.91
C ILE A 24 -42.14 -17.12 -14.27
N ILE A 25 -42.13 -17.07 -12.93
CA ILE A 25 -41.55 -15.97 -12.17
C ILE A 25 -40.03 -16.08 -12.30
N PHE A 26 -39.44 -15.33 -13.22
CA PHE A 26 -38.00 -15.10 -13.23
C PHE A 26 -37.63 -14.26 -12.01
N ALA A 27 -37.19 -14.91 -10.94
CA ALA A 27 -36.50 -14.24 -9.85
C ALA A 27 -35.16 -13.71 -10.39
N LEU A 28 -35.15 -12.43 -10.76
CA LEU A 28 -33.94 -11.66 -11.00
C LEU A 28 -33.18 -11.54 -9.68
N PHE A 29 -32.34 -12.54 -9.38
CA PHE A 29 -31.27 -12.37 -8.42
C PHE A 29 -30.31 -11.34 -9.00
N SER A 30 -30.50 -10.07 -8.62
CA SER A 30 -29.46 -9.07 -8.74
C SER A 30 -28.33 -9.50 -7.81
N VAL A 31 -27.33 -10.17 -8.38
CA VAL A 31 -26.04 -10.30 -7.72
C VAL A 31 -25.45 -8.90 -7.73
N GLY A 32 -25.73 -8.14 -6.69
CA GLY A 32 -25.07 -6.86 -6.44
C GLY A 32 -23.60 -7.17 -6.22
N SER A 33 -22.81 -7.12 -7.27
CA SER A 33 -21.34 -7.07 -7.18
C SER A 33 -20.98 -5.74 -6.54
N CYS A 34 -21.00 -5.71 -5.20
CA CYS A 34 -20.38 -4.66 -4.43
C CYS A 34 -18.87 -4.82 -4.61
N PHE A 35 -18.30 -4.18 -5.63
CA PHE A 35 -16.87 -3.97 -5.69
C PHE A 35 -16.53 -2.95 -4.60
N PRO A 36 -15.76 -3.32 -3.57
CA PRO A 36 -15.33 -2.35 -2.58
C PRO A 36 -14.48 -1.27 -3.25
N ASP A 37 -14.92 -0.02 -3.13
CA ASP A 37 -14.14 1.17 -3.50
C ASP A 37 -13.02 1.35 -2.46
N GLY A 38 -11.83 0.82 -2.73
CA GLY A 38 -10.65 1.03 -1.87
C GLY A 38 -9.31 0.89 -2.60
N ARG A 39 -8.49 1.95 -2.57
CA ARG A 39 -7.09 2.15 -3.02
C ARG A 39 -6.08 1.61 -2.06
N ILE A 40 -5.06 0.94 -2.59
CA ILE A 40 -4.58 -0.30 -1.98
C ILE A 40 -5.65 -1.35 -2.21
N VAL A 41 -5.32 -2.49 -2.81
CA VAL A 41 -6.33 -3.50 -3.11
C VAL A 41 -7.07 -3.84 -1.80
N ASN A 42 -8.39 -3.63 -1.77
CA ASN A 42 -9.23 -3.73 -0.56
C ASN A 42 -8.71 -2.95 0.68
N GLY A 43 -8.25 -1.71 0.45
CA GLY A 43 -7.95 -0.72 1.49
C GLY A 43 -9.19 -0.16 2.17
N THR A 44 -8.99 0.65 3.20
CA THR A 44 -10.06 1.37 3.92
C THR A 44 -9.72 2.85 3.97
N ALA A 45 -10.71 3.70 3.66
CA ALA A 45 -10.56 5.15 3.76
C ALA A 45 -10.12 5.59 5.15
N THR A 46 -9.16 6.50 5.19
CA THR A 46 -8.51 6.96 6.42
C THR A 46 -8.29 8.48 6.37
N VAL A 47 -7.74 9.05 7.44
CA VAL A 47 -7.49 10.50 7.54
C VAL A 47 -6.02 10.79 7.79
N ILE A 48 -5.54 11.92 7.26
CA ILE A 48 -4.16 12.34 7.45
C ILE A 48 -3.79 12.49 8.93
N ALA A 49 -4.77 12.82 9.79
CA ALA A 49 -4.56 12.95 11.22
C ALA A 49 -4.14 11.65 11.93
N LYS A 50 -4.43 10.49 11.32
CA LYS A 50 -3.97 9.18 11.81
C LYS A 50 -2.53 8.90 11.40
N TYR A 51 -2.09 9.47 10.29
CA TYR A 51 -0.78 9.24 9.66
C TYR A 51 -0.14 10.55 9.19
N PRO A 52 0.20 11.47 10.11
CA PRO A 52 0.59 12.86 9.80
C PRO A 52 1.94 12.98 9.06
N PHE A 53 2.65 11.87 8.88
CA PHE A 53 3.87 11.76 8.10
C PHE A 53 3.64 11.40 6.63
N MET A 54 2.44 10.98 6.25
CA MET A 54 2.16 10.54 4.89
C MET A 54 2.18 11.72 3.93
N VAL A 55 2.97 11.63 2.86
CA VAL A 55 3.01 12.67 1.83
C VAL A 55 2.92 12.08 0.44
N SER A 56 2.36 12.86 -0.46
CA SER A 56 2.25 12.51 -1.87
C SER A 56 3.36 13.18 -2.65
N LEU A 57 4.19 12.40 -3.34
CA LEU A 57 5.18 12.92 -4.27
C LEU A 57 4.51 13.38 -5.56
N ARG A 58 4.86 14.58 -6.02
CA ARG A 58 4.24 15.29 -7.14
C ARG A 58 5.23 15.54 -8.26
N LEU A 59 4.76 15.38 -9.49
CA LEU A 59 5.48 15.81 -10.70
C LEU A 59 5.22 17.30 -11.01
N ALA A 60 5.98 17.89 -11.94
CA ALA A 60 5.96 19.31 -12.34
C ALA A 60 4.58 19.90 -12.72
N LYS A 61 3.56 19.07 -12.89
CA LYS A 61 2.18 19.49 -13.14
C LYS A 61 1.23 19.14 -11.98
N GLY A 62 1.72 18.85 -10.77
CA GLY A 62 0.93 18.50 -9.58
C GLY A 62 0.34 17.08 -9.59
N ALA A 63 0.68 16.24 -10.57
CA ALA A 63 0.18 14.87 -10.64
C ALA A 63 0.82 14.01 -9.52
N HIS A 64 0.01 13.23 -8.82
CA HIS A 64 0.50 12.21 -7.89
C HIS A 64 1.25 11.13 -8.67
N THR A 65 2.41 10.73 -8.19
CA THR A 65 3.23 9.68 -8.82
C THR A 65 3.59 8.55 -7.86
N CYS A 66 3.80 8.86 -6.59
CA CYS A 66 4.30 7.95 -5.56
C CYS A 66 3.87 8.46 -4.18
N GLY A 67 3.82 7.55 -3.20
CA GLY A 67 3.84 7.89 -1.79
C GLY A 67 5.25 8.22 -1.29
N ALA A 68 5.30 8.84 -0.13
CA ALA A 68 6.52 9.06 0.64
C ALA A 68 6.16 9.38 2.10
N SER A 69 7.17 9.57 2.93
CA SER A 69 7.02 9.73 4.38
C SER A 69 7.93 10.83 4.93
N ILE A 70 7.42 11.66 5.83
CA ILE A 70 8.22 12.64 6.57
C ILE A 70 9.05 11.89 7.61
N ILE A 71 10.37 12.00 7.55
CA ILE A 71 11.29 11.45 8.56
C ILE A 71 11.93 12.55 9.41
N ALA A 72 12.00 13.78 8.90
CA ALA A 72 12.40 14.98 9.63
C ALA A 72 11.88 16.23 8.92
N PRO A 73 11.94 17.45 9.50
CA PRO A 73 11.24 18.63 8.97
C PRO A 73 11.53 18.94 7.51
N ARG A 74 12.76 18.67 7.04
CA ARG A 74 13.18 18.87 5.64
C ARG A 74 13.39 17.58 4.86
N TRP A 75 13.17 16.42 5.47
CA TRP A 75 13.58 15.14 4.93
C TRP A 75 12.42 14.20 4.73
N ILE A 76 12.28 13.77 3.49
CA ILE A 76 11.24 12.88 3.02
C ILE A 76 11.89 11.59 2.53
N LEU A 77 11.39 10.45 2.98
CA LEU A 77 11.82 9.11 2.60
C LEU A 77 10.85 8.52 1.57
N THR A 78 11.41 8.00 0.47
CA THR A 78 10.66 7.37 -0.63
C THR A 78 11.51 6.29 -1.33
N ALA A 79 10.97 5.66 -2.36
CA ALA A 79 11.69 4.69 -3.19
C ALA A 79 12.57 5.40 -4.22
N ALA A 80 13.71 4.81 -4.56
CA ALA A 80 14.62 5.35 -5.58
C ALA A 80 13.94 5.44 -6.94
N HIS A 81 13.16 4.42 -7.33
CA HIS A 81 12.49 4.38 -8.63
C HIS A 81 11.47 5.53 -8.83
N CYS A 82 10.99 6.14 -7.74
CA CYS A 82 10.08 7.29 -7.80
C CYS A 82 10.78 8.59 -8.22
N VAL A 83 12.10 8.69 -8.03
CA VAL A 83 12.88 9.93 -8.21
C VAL A 83 14.11 9.76 -9.10
N TYR A 84 14.49 8.52 -9.45
CA TYR A 84 15.64 8.23 -10.28
C TYR A 84 15.58 8.98 -11.62
N LYS A 85 16.69 9.66 -11.97
CA LYS A 85 16.84 10.53 -13.14
C LYS A 85 15.84 11.70 -13.23
N ARG A 86 15.09 12.00 -12.17
CA ARG A 86 14.23 13.20 -12.09
C ARG A 86 15.04 14.39 -11.56
N LYS A 87 14.65 15.60 -11.94
CA LYS A 87 15.26 16.83 -11.41
C LYS A 87 14.45 17.33 -10.23
N ALA A 88 15.13 17.83 -9.19
CA ALA A 88 14.49 18.39 -7.98
C ALA A 88 13.42 19.44 -8.32
N LYS A 89 13.72 20.37 -9.23
CA LYS A 89 12.79 21.41 -9.68
C LYS A 89 11.49 20.90 -10.34
N ASP A 90 11.48 19.64 -10.80
CA ASP A 90 10.32 19.02 -11.43
C ASP A 90 9.48 18.24 -10.40
N LEU A 91 9.85 18.29 -9.12
CA LEU A 91 9.18 17.60 -8.02
C LEU A 91 8.73 18.57 -6.92
N SER A 92 7.62 18.22 -6.30
CA SER A 92 7.17 18.76 -5.03
C SER A 92 6.56 17.65 -4.18
N ILE A 93 6.29 17.92 -2.92
CA ILE A 93 5.41 17.08 -2.11
C ILE A 93 4.08 17.79 -1.88
N GLN A 94 3.01 17.01 -1.72
CA GLN A 94 1.78 17.47 -1.07
C GLN A 94 1.67 16.80 0.29
N PHE A 95 1.48 17.59 1.34
CA PHE A 95 1.42 17.14 2.75
C PHE A 95 0.14 17.64 3.42
N ALA A 96 -0.15 17.16 4.65
CA ALA A 96 -1.35 17.52 5.40
C ALA A 96 -2.65 17.34 4.58
N ALA A 97 -2.77 16.23 3.83
CA ALA A 97 -3.87 15.99 2.91
C ALA A 97 -4.50 14.62 3.13
N THR A 98 -5.75 14.57 3.58
CA THR A 98 -6.56 13.33 3.48
C THR A 98 -6.99 13.10 2.03
N ILE A 99 -7.42 14.17 1.36
CA ILE A 99 -7.84 14.16 -0.03
C ILE A 99 -6.79 14.93 -0.83
N ILE A 100 -6.11 14.23 -1.73
CA ILE A 100 -5.11 14.85 -2.58
C ILE A 100 -5.74 15.61 -3.75
N SER A 101 -5.15 16.75 -4.09
CA SER A 101 -5.56 17.54 -5.24
C SER A 101 -4.34 17.98 -6.04
N ARG A 102 -4.54 18.09 -7.35
CA ARG A 102 -3.52 18.56 -8.29
C ARG A 102 -3.22 20.05 -8.14
N TYR A 103 -4.23 20.83 -7.75
CA TYR A 103 -4.19 22.29 -7.81
C TYR A 103 -4.35 22.96 -6.44
N ASN A 104 -4.89 22.25 -5.46
CA ASN A 104 -5.22 22.80 -4.14
C ASN A 104 -4.51 22.00 -3.03
N GLY A 105 -4.18 22.67 -1.93
CA GLY A 105 -3.60 22.07 -0.73
C GLY A 105 -2.18 22.56 -0.45
N ASN A 106 -1.53 21.89 0.51
CA ASN A 106 -0.21 22.30 0.97
C ASN A 106 0.89 21.62 0.14
N PHE A 107 1.73 22.43 -0.51
CA PHE A 107 2.83 21.94 -1.32
C PHE A 107 4.17 22.47 -0.80
N ALA A 108 5.19 21.62 -0.82
CA ALA A 108 6.56 22.04 -0.53
C ALA A 108 7.50 21.67 -1.70
N PRO A 109 8.32 22.61 -2.19
CA PRO A 109 9.25 22.36 -3.30
C PRO A 109 10.45 21.54 -2.85
N VAL A 110 11.00 20.75 -3.78
CA VAL A 110 12.19 19.92 -3.54
C VAL A 110 13.47 20.68 -3.86
N GLU A 111 14.39 20.74 -2.91
CA GLU A 111 15.73 21.30 -3.05
C GLU A 111 16.69 20.28 -3.67
N ARG A 112 16.71 19.05 -3.12
CA ARG A 112 17.68 18.02 -3.49
C ARG A 112 17.05 16.63 -3.47
N ILE A 113 17.52 15.78 -4.37
CA ILE A 113 17.20 14.35 -4.42
C ILE A 113 18.50 13.60 -4.16
N ILE A 114 18.45 12.57 -3.30
CA ILE A 114 19.55 11.67 -3.01
C ILE A 114 19.05 10.26 -3.27
N VAL A 115 19.53 9.64 -4.34
CA VAL A 115 19.25 8.23 -4.62
C VAL A 115 20.39 7.40 -4.05
N HIS A 116 20.06 6.26 -3.44
CA HIS A 116 21.08 5.33 -2.98
C HIS A 116 22.03 4.94 -4.13
N GLU A 117 23.33 5.01 -3.87
CA GLU A 117 24.41 4.94 -4.86
C GLU A 117 24.40 3.60 -5.62
N ASN A 118 24.01 2.53 -4.92
CA ASN A 118 23.89 1.19 -5.46
C ASN A 118 22.49 0.83 -5.99
N TYR A 119 21.61 1.81 -6.25
CA TYR A 119 20.32 1.55 -6.88
C TYR A 119 20.48 1.28 -8.38
N THR A 120 20.03 0.11 -8.82
CA THR A 120 20.03 -0.28 -10.24
C THR A 120 18.60 -0.50 -10.75
N PRO A 121 18.08 0.33 -11.67
CA PRO A 121 16.75 0.14 -12.23
C PRO A 121 16.68 -1.14 -13.07
N GLY A 122 15.55 -1.85 -13.03
CA GLY A 122 15.28 -3.03 -13.87
C GLY A 122 15.90 -4.36 -13.40
N GLY A 123 16.65 -4.36 -12.30
CA GLY A 123 17.13 -5.59 -11.62
C GLY A 123 16.14 -6.10 -10.55
N SER A 124 16.64 -6.63 -9.45
CA SER A 124 15.84 -7.05 -8.27
C SER A 124 15.23 -5.88 -7.47
N TYR A 125 15.35 -4.64 -7.97
CA TYR A 125 15.07 -3.40 -7.22
C TYR A 125 15.80 -3.38 -5.87
N ALA A 126 17.04 -3.90 -5.84
CA ALA A 126 17.92 -3.75 -4.69
C ALA A 126 18.21 -2.27 -4.44
N ASN A 127 18.32 -1.89 -3.16
CA ASN A 127 18.61 -0.53 -2.72
C ASN A 127 17.62 0.52 -3.27
N ASP A 128 16.35 0.14 -3.41
CA ASP A 128 15.28 1.02 -3.87
C ASP A 128 14.82 1.98 -2.77
N ILE A 129 15.69 2.94 -2.44
CA ILE A 129 15.52 3.96 -1.41
C ILE A 129 16.11 5.29 -1.88
N ALA A 130 15.41 6.37 -1.56
CA ALA A 130 15.88 7.72 -1.81
C ALA A 130 15.40 8.70 -0.72
N LEU A 131 16.19 9.76 -0.54
CA LEU A 131 15.84 10.91 0.27
C LEU A 131 15.51 12.10 -0.63
N VAL A 132 14.49 12.84 -0.22
CA VAL A 132 14.08 14.10 -0.84
C VAL A 132 14.23 15.19 0.23
N LYS A 133 15.08 16.17 -0.05
CA LYS A 133 15.30 17.34 0.80
C LYS A 133 14.41 18.50 0.32
N LEU A 134 13.67 19.10 1.23
CA LEU A 134 12.85 20.28 0.98
C LEU A 134 13.66 21.57 1.18
N TYR A 135 13.29 22.63 0.45
CA TYR A 135 13.87 23.96 0.64
C TYR A 135 13.64 24.45 2.08
N ASP A 136 12.38 24.41 2.51
CA ASP A 136 11.95 24.85 3.84
C ASP A 136 11.52 23.67 4.70
N GLY A 137 11.72 23.80 6.01
CA GLY A 137 11.27 22.81 6.98
C GLY A 137 9.75 22.87 7.17
N LEU A 138 9.12 21.71 7.20
CA LEU A 138 7.72 21.57 7.60
C LEU A 138 7.57 21.88 9.09
N VAL A 139 6.55 22.67 9.43
CA VAL A 139 6.17 22.94 10.81
C VAL A 139 5.30 21.81 11.33
N TYR A 140 5.71 21.17 12.41
CA TYR A 140 4.96 20.07 13.01
C TYR A 140 3.88 20.60 13.93
N ASP A 141 2.63 20.31 13.60
CA ASP A 141 1.48 20.52 14.48
C ASP A 141 1.14 19.26 15.29
N TYR A 142 1.79 18.13 14.97
CA TYR A 142 1.54 16.81 15.55
C TYR A 142 0.09 16.31 15.41
N VAL A 143 -0.67 16.94 14.52
CA VAL A 143 -2.04 16.57 14.16
C VAL A 143 -2.08 16.16 12.70
N GLN A 144 -1.68 17.03 11.77
CA GLN A 144 -1.66 16.75 10.32
C GLN A 144 -0.25 16.64 9.75
N VAL A 145 0.76 17.11 10.48
CA VAL A 145 2.16 17.10 10.09
C VAL A 145 3.03 16.64 11.26
N ALA A 146 3.68 15.49 11.09
CA ALA A 146 4.71 14.98 12.00
C ALA A 146 5.63 14.03 11.25
N SER A 147 6.77 13.66 11.83
CA SER A 147 7.61 12.58 11.32
C SER A 147 7.10 11.20 11.75
N VAL A 148 7.37 10.19 10.92
CA VAL A 148 7.24 8.78 11.30
C VAL A 148 8.45 8.35 12.13
N ALA A 149 8.27 7.34 13.00
CA ALA A 149 9.40 6.71 13.67
C ALA A 149 10.11 5.75 12.72
N LEU A 150 11.45 5.78 12.73
CA LEU A 150 12.28 4.79 12.04
C LEU A 150 12.67 3.66 13.01
N PRO A 151 12.88 2.43 12.52
CA PRO A 151 13.32 1.32 13.35
C PRO A 151 14.79 1.48 13.76
N ASP A 152 15.19 0.75 14.80
CA ASP A 152 16.60 0.59 15.12
C ASP A 152 17.37 -0.03 13.93
N PRO A 153 18.68 0.29 13.77
CA PRO A 153 19.52 -0.35 12.77
C PRO A 153 19.44 -1.88 12.86
N TYR A 154 19.19 -2.52 11.71
CA TYR A 154 19.06 -3.98 11.59
C TYR A 154 17.96 -4.62 12.46
N PHE A 155 16.97 -3.85 12.90
CA PHE A 155 15.75 -4.40 13.49
C PHE A 155 15.06 -5.36 12.52
N GLU A 156 14.60 -6.49 13.05
CA GLU A 156 13.84 -7.51 12.35
C GLU A 156 12.49 -7.75 13.03
N VAL A 157 11.44 -7.97 12.22
CA VAL A 157 10.16 -8.46 12.73
C VAL A 157 10.28 -9.92 13.17
N PRO A 158 9.33 -10.43 13.99
CA PRO A 158 9.25 -11.86 14.28
C PRO A 158 9.32 -12.72 13.02
N GLN A 159 10.35 -13.56 12.93
CA GLN A 159 10.61 -14.45 11.80
C GLN A 159 9.83 -15.76 11.96
N THR A 160 8.51 -15.65 12.16
CA THR A 160 7.59 -16.78 12.38
C THR A 160 6.63 -16.94 11.21
N GLU A 161 6.01 -18.12 11.07
CA GLU A 161 5.00 -18.36 10.03
C GLU A 161 3.76 -17.48 10.17
N THR A 162 3.43 -17.07 11.40
CA THR A 162 2.33 -16.13 11.67
C THR A 162 2.63 -14.73 11.16
N GLY A 163 3.91 -14.40 10.91
CA GLY A 163 4.35 -13.08 10.49
C GLY A 163 4.09 -12.01 11.55
N ALA A 164 4.21 -10.76 11.13
CA ALA A 164 3.96 -9.57 11.94
C ALA A 164 2.85 -8.71 11.34
N ALA A 165 2.15 -7.96 12.20
CA ALA A 165 1.12 -7.03 11.74
C ALA A 165 1.76 -5.80 11.06
N GLY A 166 1.32 -5.52 9.83
CA GLY A 166 1.74 -4.39 9.02
C GLY A 166 0.55 -3.51 8.61
N VAL A 167 0.81 -2.22 8.40
CA VAL A 167 -0.16 -1.29 7.80
C VAL A 167 0.47 -0.59 6.62
N LEU A 168 -0.09 -0.79 5.43
CA LEU A 168 0.27 -0.07 4.21
C LEU A 168 -0.60 1.18 4.09
N LEU A 169 0.02 2.29 3.67
CA LEU A 169 -0.65 3.58 3.42
C LEU A 169 -0.44 4.04 1.98
N GLY A 170 -1.45 4.69 1.39
CA GLY A 170 -1.27 5.28 0.07
C GLY A 170 -2.52 5.86 -0.58
N TRP A 171 -2.31 6.35 -1.80
CA TRP A 171 -3.34 6.85 -2.72
C TRP A 171 -3.32 6.08 -4.05
N GLY A 172 -2.70 4.88 -4.08
CA GLY A 172 -2.53 4.08 -5.28
C GLY A 172 -3.83 3.51 -5.85
N LEU A 173 -3.75 2.71 -6.90
CA LEU A 173 -4.94 2.13 -7.52
C LEU A 173 -5.62 1.10 -6.60
N ASN A 174 -6.94 0.96 -6.73
CA ASN A 174 -7.73 -0.07 -6.05
C ASN A 174 -7.60 -1.45 -6.70
N ALA A 175 -7.20 -1.50 -7.97
CA ALA A 175 -6.92 -2.70 -8.73
C ALA A 175 -5.94 -2.38 -9.87
N SER A 176 -5.39 -3.40 -10.51
CA SER A 176 -4.64 -3.18 -11.76
C SER A 176 -5.53 -2.60 -12.84
N GLY A 177 -5.19 -1.42 -13.35
CA GLY A 177 -6.01 -0.69 -14.32
C GLY A 177 -7.28 -0.06 -13.71
N GLY A 178 -7.39 -0.01 -12.38
CA GLY A 178 -8.51 0.61 -11.68
C GLY A 178 -8.55 2.15 -11.81
N VAL A 179 -9.57 2.75 -11.21
CA VAL A 179 -9.80 4.21 -11.24
C VAL A 179 -8.83 4.93 -10.30
N ASN A 180 -8.71 6.26 -10.39
CA ASN A 180 -8.08 7.18 -9.41
C ASN A 180 -9.11 7.89 -8.51
N THR A 181 -8.90 7.96 -7.20
CA THR A 181 -9.70 8.54 -6.12
C THR A 181 -8.68 9.25 -5.24
N PRO A 182 -9.00 10.46 -4.79
CA PRO A 182 -8.03 11.29 -4.12
C PRO A 182 -7.87 10.99 -2.63
N THR A 183 -8.64 10.07 -2.05
CA THR A 183 -8.68 9.85 -0.59
C THR A 183 -7.56 8.92 -0.13
N LEU A 184 -6.93 9.24 1.00
CA LEU A 184 -5.91 8.42 1.65
C LEU A 184 -6.54 7.15 2.21
N GLU A 185 -5.83 6.03 2.07
CA GLU A 185 -6.30 4.75 2.56
C GLU A 185 -5.22 4.01 3.35
N ASP A 186 -5.67 3.13 4.24
CA ASP A 186 -4.84 2.16 4.93
C ASP A 186 -5.31 0.71 4.70
N ALA A 187 -4.35 -0.21 4.61
CA ALA A 187 -4.63 -1.65 4.53
C ALA A 187 -3.78 -2.42 5.52
N HIS A 188 -4.45 -3.30 6.26
CA HIS A 188 -3.80 -4.22 7.17
C HIS A 188 -3.24 -5.43 6.43
N LEU A 189 -1.94 -5.64 6.57
CA LEU A 189 -1.19 -6.72 5.91
C LEU A 189 -0.46 -7.56 6.96
N LYS A 190 -0.11 -8.78 6.57
CA LYS A 190 0.88 -9.62 7.22
C LYS A 190 2.24 -9.35 6.61
N VAL A 191 3.19 -8.93 7.43
CA VAL A 191 4.63 -8.92 7.08
C VAL A 191 5.14 -10.33 7.28
N TYR A 192 5.61 -10.95 6.20
CA TYR A 192 6.08 -12.33 6.22
C TYR A 192 7.53 -12.42 6.70
N SER A 193 7.93 -13.59 7.19
CA SER A 193 9.34 -13.89 7.44
C SER A 193 10.13 -13.93 6.14
N ASP A 194 11.44 -13.72 6.22
CA ASP A 194 12.33 -13.70 5.06
C ASP A 194 12.28 -15.04 4.30
N LEU A 195 12.15 -16.16 5.00
CA LEU A 195 11.99 -17.49 4.41
C LEU A 195 10.70 -17.60 3.58
N VAL A 196 9.58 -17.11 4.10
CA VAL A 196 8.29 -17.14 3.39
C VAL A 196 8.34 -16.21 2.19
N CYS A 197 8.97 -15.04 2.31
CA CYS A 197 9.19 -14.13 1.19
C CYS A 197 10.00 -14.77 0.07
N GLY A 198 11.16 -15.35 0.39
CA GLY A 198 12.00 -16.03 -0.58
C GLY A 198 11.28 -17.19 -1.26
N THR A 199 10.50 -17.97 -0.51
CA THR A 199 9.73 -19.09 -1.07
C THR A 199 8.64 -18.61 -2.02
N ARG A 200 7.84 -17.61 -1.63
CA ARG A 200 6.72 -17.09 -2.43
C ARG A 200 7.16 -16.33 -3.68
N LEU A 201 8.35 -15.74 -3.64
CA LEU A 201 8.90 -14.92 -4.73
C LEU A 201 10.00 -15.66 -5.50
N GLY A 202 10.12 -16.98 -5.36
CA GLY A 202 11.06 -17.80 -6.14
C GLY A 202 12.52 -17.40 -5.98
N GLY A 203 12.92 -16.94 -4.80
CA GLY A 203 14.28 -16.47 -4.50
C GLY A 203 14.64 -15.10 -5.06
N GLN A 204 13.67 -14.33 -5.59
CA GLN A 204 13.91 -13.02 -6.19
C GLN A 204 14.04 -11.87 -5.18
N THR A 205 13.96 -12.15 -3.88
CA THR A 205 14.17 -11.17 -2.80
C THR A 205 15.62 -11.15 -2.33
N THR A 206 16.12 -9.96 -2.01
CA THR A 206 17.41 -9.75 -1.36
C THR A 206 17.26 -9.63 0.16
N ALA A 207 18.37 -9.72 0.90
CA ALA A 207 18.37 -9.52 2.36
C ALA A 207 17.93 -8.09 2.77
N ASN A 208 18.00 -7.11 1.86
CA ASN A 208 17.57 -5.74 2.10
C ASN A 208 16.10 -5.50 1.75
N GLN A 209 15.34 -6.57 1.52
CA GLN A 209 13.92 -6.52 1.19
C GLN A 209 13.13 -7.33 2.20
N LEU A 210 11.88 -6.94 2.38
CA LEU A 210 10.85 -7.69 3.10
C LEU A 210 9.62 -7.77 2.21
N CYS A 211 8.68 -8.65 2.54
CA CYS A 211 7.43 -8.75 1.81
C CYS A 211 6.21 -8.75 2.73
N ALA A 212 5.11 -8.19 2.23
CA ALA A 212 3.85 -8.14 2.98
C ALA A 212 2.64 -8.30 2.06
N GLY A 213 1.58 -8.90 2.60
CA GLY A 213 0.35 -9.20 1.88
C GLY A 213 -0.68 -9.86 2.79
N VAL A 214 -1.64 -10.55 2.21
CA VAL A 214 -2.56 -11.45 2.93
C VAL A 214 -2.55 -12.82 2.26
N ASP A 215 -2.78 -13.89 3.03
CA ASP A 215 -2.59 -15.26 2.56
C ASP A 215 -3.61 -15.65 1.47
N GLU A 216 -4.81 -15.10 1.57
CA GLU A 216 -5.90 -15.23 0.61
C GLU A 216 -5.71 -14.38 -0.66
N GLY A 217 -4.76 -13.44 -0.67
CA GLY A 217 -4.64 -12.41 -1.70
C GLY A 217 -5.73 -11.32 -1.61
N GLY A 218 -5.81 -10.49 -2.64
CA GLY A 218 -6.81 -9.42 -2.70
C GLY A 218 -6.54 -8.24 -1.77
N LYS A 219 -5.40 -8.18 -1.07
CA LYS A 219 -4.93 -6.98 -0.36
C LYS A 219 -3.47 -6.66 -0.62
N GLY A 220 -3.14 -5.39 -0.79
CA GLY A 220 -1.76 -4.92 -0.90
C GLY A 220 -1.56 -3.77 -1.87
N GLN A 221 -0.30 -3.35 -2.00
CA GLN A 221 0.13 -2.23 -2.83
C GLN A 221 -0.30 -2.36 -4.29
N CYS A 222 -0.52 -1.22 -4.94
CA CYS A 222 -0.69 -1.12 -6.37
C CYS A 222 -0.02 0.14 -6.94
N THR A 223 -0.31 0.45 -8.20
CA THR A 223 0.29 1.61 -8.89
C THR A 223 -0.04 2.89 -8.14
N GLY A 224 0.97 3.70 -7.79
CA GLY A 224 0.82 4.94 -7.03
C GLY A 224 1.18 4.81 -5.55
N ASP A 225 1.14 3.60 -4.97
CA ASP A 225 1.60 3.38 -3.59
C ASP A 225 3.13 3.36 -3.47
N SER A 226 3.83 3.17 -4.59
CA SER A 226 5.29 3.19 -4.71
C SER A 226 5.93 4.27 -3.85
N GLY A 227 6.96 3.93 -3.09
CA GLY A 227 7.64 4.85 -2.16
C GLY A 227 6.90 5.12 -0.85
N GLY A 228 5.64 4.71 -0.71
CA GLY A 228 4.85 4.85 0.51
C GLY A 228 5.37 3.94 1.65
N PRO A 229 4.99 4.24 2.91
CA PRO A 229 5.44 3.51 4.07
C PRO A 229 4.65 2.21 4.29
N LEU A 230 5.35 1.17 4.74
CA LEU A 230 4.76 0.03 5.45
C LEU A 230 5.12 0.14 6.94
N LEU A 231 4.10 0.22 7.78
CA LEU A 231 4.23 0.45 9.22
C LEU A 231 4.15 -0.85 10.01
N TYR A 232 4.91 -0.93 11.09
CA TYR A 232 4.81 -1.92 12.15
C TYR A 232 4.28 -1.29 13.41
N LYS A 233 3.38 -2.02 14.08
CA LYS A 233 2.63 -1.53 15.25
C LYS A 233 1.97 -0.16 15.01
N GLY A 234 1.66 0.17 13.76
CA GLY A 234 0.97 1.39 13.34
C GLY A 234 1.79 2.68 13.34
N SER A 235 3.06 2.68 13.76
CA SER A 235 3.83 3.92 13.93
C SER A 235 5.31 3.86 13.51
N ILE A 236 5.88 2.67 13.32
CA ILE A 236 7.29 2.50 12.93
C ILE A 236 7.37 2.11 11.45
N GLN A 237 8.06 2.86 10.62
CA GLN A 237 8.19 2.54 9.19
C GLN A 237 9.25 1.46 8.94
N LEU A 238 8.81 0.22 8.73
CA LEU A 238 9.71 -0.89 8.40
C LEU A 238 10.06 -0.96 6.92
N GLY A 239 9.12 -0.55 6.07
CA GLY A 239 9.21 -0.78 4.64
C GLY A 239 8.95 0.48 3.81
N ILE A 240 9.51 0.48 2.61
CA ILE A 240 9.19 1.41 1.54
C ILE A 240 8.65 0.57 0.37
N VAL A 241 7.43 0.87 -0.09
CA VAL A 241 6.80 0.18 -1.23
C VAL A 241 7.74 0.21 -2.45
N SER A 242 8.16 -0.97 -2.93
CA SER A 242 9.14 -1.07 -4.03
C SER A 242 8.52 -1.70 -5.28
N TRP A 243 8.21 -2.99 -5.26
CA TRP A 243 7.68 -3.70 -6.44
C TRP A 243 6.71 -4.82 -6.07
N SER A 244 5.93 -5.27 -7.05
CA SER A 244 5.05 -6.42 -6.91
C SER A 244 4.87 -7.10 -8.25
N VAL A 245 4.53 -8.40 -8.23
CA VAL A 245 3.95 -9.06 -9.41
C VAL A 245 2.64 -8.35 -9.79
N LYS A 246 2.31 -8.35 -11.09
CA LYS A 246 1.03 -7.87 -11.61
C LYS A 246 0.19 -9.04 -12.13
N PRO A 247 -1.14 -9.03 -11.95
CA PRO A 247 -1.98 -8.00 -11.31
C PRO A 247 -1.68 -7.72 -9.82
N CYS A 248 -2.13 -6.58 -9.29
CA CYS A 248 -1.97 -6.21 -7.88
C CYS A 248 -2.78 -7.14 -6.97
N GLY A 249 -2.24 -7.47 -5.79
CA GLY A 249 -2.95 -8.29 -4.81
C GLY A 249 -3.16 -9.75 -5.23
N VAL A 250 -2.32 -10.29 -6.12
CA VAL A 250 -2.43 -11.70 -6.52
C VAL A 250 -2.16 -12.60 -5.33
N LYS A 251 -3.01 -13.61 -5.14
CA LYS A 251 -2.86 -14.63 -4.09
C LYS A 251 -1.46 -15.25 -4.16
N TYR A 252 -0.88 -15.49 -2.99
CA TYR A 252 0.48 -16.01 -2.79
C TYR A 252 1.64 -15.10 -3.20
N TYR A 253 1.43 -14.02 -3.94
CA TYR A 253 2.50 -13.10 -4.35
C TYR A 253 2.45 -11.80 -3.52
N PRO A 254 3.19 -11.72 -2.41
CA PRO A 254 3.20 -10.52 -1.58
C PRO A 254 3.87 -9.34 -2.31
N GLY A 255 3.52 -8.12 -1.90
CA GLY A 255 4.27 -6.93 -2.29
C GLY A 255 5.66 -6.93 -1.64
N VAL A 256 6.65 -6.36 -2.32
CA VAL A 256 8.03 -6.27 -1.85
C VAL A 256 8.37 -4.83 -1.52
N TYR A 257 9.05 -4.69 -0.39
CA TYR A 257 9.40 -3.43 0.23
C TYR A 257 10.90 -3.39 0.52
N THR A 258 11.50 -2.21 0.40
CA THR A 258 12.86 -1.99 0.90
C THR A 258 12.84 -1.99 2.43
N LYS A 259 13.69 -2.82 3.07
CA LYS A 259 13.78 -2.99 4.52
C LYS A 259 14.53 -1.80 5.15
N VAL A 260 13.81 -0.86 5.77
CA VAL A 260 14.33 0.44 6.23
C VAL A 260 15.43 0.30 7.28
N SER A 261 15.34 -0.69 8.18
CA SER A 261 16.33 -0.92 9.24
C SER A 261 17.75 -1.16 8.70
N HIS A 262 17.89 -1.66 7.47
CA HIS A 262 19.19 -1.87 6.82
C HIS A 262 19.83 -0.59 6.29
N TYR A 263 19.06 0.51 6.18
CA TYR A 263 19.51 1.78 5.63
C TYR A 263 19.57 2.90 6.65
N ILE A 264 19.38 2.63 7.94
CA ILE A 264 19.45 3.68 8.98
C ILE A 264 20.79 4.41 8.97
N GLY A 265 21.90 3.67 8.82
CA GLY A 265 23.23 4.27 8.67
C GLY A 265 23.34 5.17 7.44
N TRP A 266 22.80 4.71 6.30
CA TRP A 266 22.77 5.50 5.05
C TRP A 266 21.91 6.75 5.17
N ILE A 267 20.75 6.66 5.83
CA ILE A 267 19.86 7.81 6.10
C ILE A 267 20.62 8.83 6.95
N ARG A 268 21.19 8.41 8.09
CA ARG A 268 21.92 9.30 9.00
C ARG A 268 23.14 9.97 8.36
N ASN A 269 23.81 9.30 7.42
CA ASN A 269 24.95 9.87 6.70
C ASN A 269 24.55 10.98 5.71
N HIS A 270 23.28 11.00 5.30
CA HIS A 270 22.78 11.91 4.26
C HIS A 270 21.83 12.99 4.78
N THR A 271 21.32 12.84 6.00
CA THR A 271 20.48 13.82 6.68
C THR A 271 21.25 14.53 7.79
N ASP A 272 20.89 15.79 8.05
CA ASP A 272 21.30 16.54 9.24
C ASP A 272 20.31 16.33 10.41
N ALA A 273 19.44 15.31 10.31
CA ALA A 273 18.38 15.05 11.26
C ALA A 273 18.78 13.97 12.28
N VAL A 274 18.40 14.18 13.54
CA VAL A 274 18.40 13.12 14.55
C VAL A 274 17.20 12.23 14.27
N VAL A 275 17.44 11.13 13.56
CA VAL A 275 16.45 10.10 13.19
C VAL A 275 16.73 8.75 13.83
#